data_AF-A0A9W6G5E9-F1
#
_entry.id   AF-A0A9W6G5E9-F1
#
_cell.length_a   1.000
_cell.length_b   1.000
_cell.length_c   1.000
_cell.angle_alpha   90.00
_cell.angle_beta   90.00
_cell.angle_gamma   90.00
#
_symmetry.space_group_name_H-M   'P 1'
#
loop_
_entity.id
_entity.type
_entity.pdbx_description
1 polymer ?
#
loop_
_entity_poly.entity_id
_entity_poly.type
_entity_poly.pdbx_seq_one_letter_code
_entity_poly.pdbx_strand_id
1 'polypeptide(L)'
;MPNATPIQHYVDALKSSGIPAQAIKDDIPDADTVHVTTINGLKGTEYRCIVLVGVGADRYPRKFAAELAATDPVAYELALERERNLLFVAFTRACRELTVIWSGEPSPLLRH
;
A
#
# COMPACT_ATOMS: atom_id res chain seq x y z
N MET A 1 -16.99 -12.96 9.69
CA MET A 1 -17.19 -11.73 8.90
C MET A 1 -16.84 -12.07 7.46
N PRO A 2 -17.71 -11.83 6.46
CA PRO A 2 -17.35 -12.12 5.08
C PRO A 2 -16.14 -11.26 4.70
N ASN A 3 -15.12 -11.89 4.13
CA ASN A 3 -13.85 -11.31 3.71
C ASN A 3 -14.06 -10.31 2.57
N ALA A 4 -14.53 -9.10 2.87
CA ALA A 4 -14.38 -7.98 1.95
C ALA A 4 -12.87 -7.76 1.79
N THR A 5 -12.35 -8.03 0.59
CA THR A 5 -10.95 -7.75 0.27
C THR A 5 -10.69 -6.29 0.65
N PRO A 6 -9.66 -5.96 1.45
CA PRO A 6 -9.45 -4.62 2.03
C PRO A 6 -9.26 -3.50 0.99
N ILE A 7 -9.35 -3.83 -0.29
CA ILE A 7 -9.22 -2.92 -1.42
C ILE A 7 -10.57 -2.58 -2.11
N GLN A 8 -11.63 -3.33 -1.83
CA GLN A 8 -12.91 -3.21 -2.56
C GLN A 8 -13.52 -1.81 -2.40
N HIS A 9 -13.43 -1.23 -1.21
CA HIS A 9 -13.93 0.12 -0.95
C HIS A 9 -13.24 1.20 -1.81
N TYR A 10 -11.97 1.01 -2.19
CA TYR A 10 -11.29 1.93 -3.12
C TYR A 10 -11.82 1.75 -4.56
N VAL A 11 -12.05 0.51 -4.99
CA VAL A 11 -12.67 0.23 -6.31
C VAL A 11 -14.04 0.88 -6.40
N ASP A 12 -14.87 0.71 -5.37
CA ASP A 12 -16.22 1.25 -5.34
C ASP A 12 -16.21 2.79 -5.32
N ALA A 13 -15.28 3.40 -4.56
CA ALA A 13 -15.11 4.85 -4.53
C ALA A 13 -14.66 5.44 -5.87
N LEU A 14 -13.73 4.77 -6.57
CA LEU A 14 -13.30 5.17 -7.92
C LEU A 14 -14.45 5.07 -8.91
N LYS A 15 -15.16 3.94 -8.93
CA LYS A 15 -16.32 3.74 -9.82
C LYS A 15 -17.43 4.76 -9.56
N SER A 16 -17.73 5.04 -8.29
CA SER A 16 -18.71 6.06 -7.90
C SER A 16 -18.32 7.48 -8.34
N SER A 17 -17.01 7.70 -8.56
CA SER A 17 -16.46 8.95 -9.09
C SER A 17 -16.34 8.96 -10.62
N GLY A 18 -16.87 7.93 -11.31
CA GLY A 18 -16.81 7.80 -12.77
C GLY A 18 -15.47 7.27 -13.30
N ILE A 19 -14.59 6.75 -12.45
CA ILE A 19 -13.29 6.20 -12.82
C ILE A 19 -13.41 4.66 -12.89
N PRO A 20 -13.26 4.03 -14.07
CA PRO A 20 -13.25 2.58 -14.19
C PRO A 20 -12.13 1.98 -13.33
N ALA A 21 -12.44 0.99 -12.50
CA ALA A 21 -11.48 0.38 -11.60
C ALA A 21 -11.73 -1.13 -11.42
N GLN A 22 -10.66 -1.88 -11.20
CA GLN A 22 -10.70 -3.34 -11.02
C GLN A 22 -9.82 -3.73 -9.83
N ALA A 23 -10.33 -4.63 -8.98
CA ALA A 23 -9.50 -5.27 -7.96
C ALA A 23 -8.65 -6.35 -8.62
N ILE A 24 -7.32 -6.26 -8.52
CA ILE A 24 -6.41 -7.26 -9.07
C ILE A 24 -6.08 -8.31 -8.00
N LYS A 25 -6.57 -9.53 -8.22
CA LYS A 25 -6.26 -10.73 -7.41
C LYS A 25 -5.85 -11.89 -8.30
N ASP A 26 -6.74 -12.34 -9.19
CA ASP A 26 -6.53 -13.50 -10.06
C ASP A 26 -7.09 -13.30 -11.49
N ASP A 27 -7.74 -12.15 -11.76
CA ASP A 27 -8.35 -11.85 -13.06
C ASP A 27 -7.34 -11.30 -14.06
N ILE A 28 -7.63 -11.49 -15.35
CA ILE A 28 -6.92 -10.81 -16.44
C ILE A 28 -7.14 -9.29 -16.26
N PRO A 29 -6.08 -8.49 -16.11
CA PRO A 29 -6.22 -7.06 -15.92
C PRO A 29 -6.74 -6.38 -17.19
N ASP A 30 -7.76 -5.53 -17.04
CA ASP A 30 -8.27 -4.69 -18.13
C ASP A 30 -7.43 -3.41 -18.26
N ALA A 31 -6.78 -3.26 -19.41
CA ALA A 31 -5.86 -2.17 -19.71
C ALA A 31 -6.49 -0.77 -19.59
N ASP A 32 -7.80 -0.64 -19.73
CA ASP A 32 -8.52 0.64 -19.69
C ASP A 32 -9.11 0.96 -18.29
N THR A 33 -8.64 0.27 -17.25
CA THR A 33 -9.11 0.46 -15.87
C THR A 33 -8.00 0.78 -14.86
N VAL A 34 -8.35 1.45 -13.77
CA VAL A 34 -7.46 1.61 -12.62
C VAL A 34 -7.37 0.29 -11.87
N HIS A 35 -6.17 -0.29 -11.85
CA HIS A 35 -5.89 -1.49 -11.08
C HIS A 35 -5.71 -1.14 -9.59
N VAL A 36 -6.53 -1.76 -8.74
CA VAL A 36 -6.46 -1.61 -7.29
C VAL A 36 -5.96 -2.92 -6.69
N THR A 37 -4.87 -2.86 -5.92
CA THR A 37 -4.30 -4.04 -5.26
C THR A 37 -3.61 -3.67 -3.95
N THR A 38 -3.13 -4.68 -3.23
CA THR A 38 -2.25 -4.48 -2.06
C THR A 38 -0.79 -4.42 -2.52
N ILE A 39 0.11 -3.91 -1.68
CA ILE A 39 1.55 -3.85 -2.02
C ILE A 39 2.10 -5.24 -2.39
N ASN A 40 1.63 -6.31 -1.74
CA ASN A 40 2.06 -7.66 -2.09
C ASN A 40 1.63 -8.09 -3.50
N GLY A 41 0.48 -7.60 -3.97
CA GLY A 41 -0.02 -7.86 -5.33
C GLY A 41 0.72 -7.09 -6.42
N LEU A 42 1.56 -6.13 -6.05
CA LEU A 42 2.43 -5.39 -6.99
C LEU A 42 3.69 -6.18 -7.37
N LYS A 43 4.04 -7.25 -6.65
CA LYS A 43 5.26 -8.03 -6.91
C LYS A 43 5.27 -8.59 -8.34
N GLY A 44 6.39 -8.42 -9.05
CA GLY A 44 6.55 -8.93 -10.42
C GLY A 44 5.77 -8.14 -11.48
N THR A 45 5.15 -7.02 -11.10
CA THR A 45 4.46 -6.10 -12.02
C THR A 45 5.13 -4.74 -12.00
N GLU A 46 4.94 -3.96 -13.05
CA GLU A 46 5.33 -2.56 -13.12
C GLU A 46 4.19 -1.75 -13.71
N TYR A 47 4.06 -0.50 -13.24
CA TYR A 47 3.02 0.41 -13.68
C TYR A 47 3.64 1.73 -14.09
N ARG A 48 3.07 2.35 -15.13
CA ARG A 48 3.48 3.69 -15.55
C ARG A 48 3.37 4.68 -14.39
N CYS A 49 2.24 4.67 -13.69
CA CYS A 49 1.95 5.54 -12.55
C CYS A 49 1.36 4.72 -11.40
N ILE A 50 1.75 5.01 -10.16
CA ILE A 50 1.19 4.39 -8.95
C ILE A 50 0.74 5.46 -7.98
N VAL A 51 -0.45 5.26 -7.41
CA VAL A 51 -0.93 6.00 -6.24
C VAL A 51 -0.93 5.05 -5.04
N LEU A 52 -0.03 5.27 -4.09
CA LEU A 52 0.04 4.50 -2.85
C LEU A 52 -0.72 5.23 -1.75
N VAL A 53 -1.83 4.63 -1.30
CA VAL A 53 -2.74 5.24 -0.32
C VAL A 53 -2.54 4.67 1.08
N GLY A 54 -2.70 5.52 2.09
CA GLY A 54 -2.69 5.13 3.50
C GLY A 54 -1.30 4.92 4.09
N VAL A 55 -0.30 5.67 3.64
CA VAL A 55 1.06 5.65 4.22
C VAL A 55 1.19 6.69 5.34
N GLY A 56 0.23 6.66 6.27
CA GLY A 56 0.17 7.55 7.44
C GLY A 56 0.78 6.92 8.69
N ALA A 57 1.05 7.75 9.70
CA ALA A 57 1.54 7.32 11.01
C ALA A 57 0.53 6.44 11.79
N ASP A 58 -0.74 6.47 11.40
CA ASP A 58 -1.81 5.61 11.92
C ASP A 58 -1.74 4.16 11.42
N ARG A 59 -1.05 3.93 10.29
CA ARG A 59 -0.94 2.61 9.63
C ARG A 59 0.48 2.06 9.59
N TYR A 60 1.48 2.93 9.54
CA TYR A 60 2.89 2.57 9.42
C TYR A 60 3.73 3.32 10.48
N PRO A 61 4.51 2.63 11.33
CA PRO A 61 4.68 1.17 11.34
C PRO A 61 3.39 0.44 11.72
N ARG A 62 3.18 -0.77 11.21
CA ARG A 62 1.98 -1.54 11.57
C ARG A 62 1.99 -1.82 13.07
N LYS A 63 0.80 -1.95 13.65
CA LYS A 63 0.60 -2.14 15.09
C LYS A 63 1.55 -3.18 15.71
N PHE A 64 1.69 -4.35 15.06
CA PHE A 64 2.60 -5.40 15.52
C PHE A 64 4.06 -4.94 15.58
N ALA A 65 4.56 -4.22 14.58
CA ALA A 65 5.91 -3.66 14.61
C ALA A 65 6.01 -2.61 15.73
N ALA A 66 5.06 -1.69 15.83
CA ALA A 66 5.07 -0.65 16.86
C ALA A 66 5.06 -1.19 18.30
N GLU A 67 4.35 -2.30 18.56
CA GLU A 67 4.30 -2.96 19.87
C GLU A 67 5.66 -3.56 20.31
N LEU A 68 6.52 -3.93 19.35
CA LEU A 68 7.86 -4.46 19.64
C LEU A 68 8.80 -3.39 20.23
N ALA A 69 8.55 -2.11 19.96
CA ALA A 69 9.40 -1.03 20.47
C ALA A 69 9.55 -1.04 22.00
N ALA A 70 8.52 -1.48 22.72
CA ALA A 70 8.52 -1.56 24.18
C ALA A 70 9.02 -2.90 24.74
N THR A 71 9.09 -3.96 23.93
CA THR A 71 9.30 -5.34 24.42
C THR A 71 10.58 -5.98 23.89
N ASP A 72 10.98 -5.67 22.66
CA ASP A 72 12.19 -6.20 22.02
C ASP A 72 12.71 -5.19 20.98
N PRO A 73 13.68 -4.33 21.36
CA PRO A 73 14.25 -3.33 20.45
C PRO A 73 14.93 -3.93 19.21
N VAL A 74 15.50 -5.14 19.31
CA VAL A 74 16.16 -5.79 18.17
C VAL A 74 15.11 -6.29 17.18
N ALA A 75 14.04 -6.94 17.68
CA ALA A 75 12.92 -7.34 16.84
C ALA A 75 12.17 -6.14 16.25
N TYR A 76 12.10 -5.02 16.99
CA TYR A 76 11.52 -3.77 16.50
C TYR A 76 12.24 -3.25 15.27
N GLU A 77 13.57 -3.10 15.32
CA GLU A 77 14.36 -2.63 14.17
C GLU A 77 14.19 -3.56 12.96
N LEU A 78 14.23 -4.89 13.17
CA LEU A 78 13.99 -5.85 12.11
C LEU A 78 12.57 -5.73 11.50
N ALA A 79 11.56 -5.43 12.34
CA ALA A 79 10.21 -5.20 11.86
C ALA A 79 10.11 -3.90 11.05
N LEU A 80 10.77 -2.83 11.48
CA LEU A 80 10.86 -1.59 10.72
C LEU A 80 11.53 -1.80 9.36
N GLU A 81 12.65 -2.52 9.31
CA GLU A 81 13.33 -2.86 8.05
C GLU A 81 12.42 -3.62 7.08
N ARG A 82 11.65 -4.60 7.59
CA ARG A 82 10.67 -5.34 6.78
C ARG A 82 9.60 -4.42 6.20
N GLU A 83 9.13 -3.45 6.97
CA GLU A 83 8.13 -2.49 6.49
C GLU A 83 8.71 -1.48 5.50
N ARG A 84 9.94 -1.00 5.72
CA ARG A 84 10.67 -0.19 4.73
C ARG A 84 10.85 -0.95 3.42
N ASN A 85 11.25 -2.22 3.49
CA ASN A 85 11.39 -3.08 2.31
C ASN A 85 10.06 -3.25 1.57
N LEU A 86 8.95 -3.40 2.31
CA LEU A 86 7.62 -3.47 1.68
C LEU A 86 7.25 -2.17 0.96
N LEU A 87 7.46 -1.01 1.60
CA LEU A 87 7.22 0.29 0.95
C LEU A 87 8.15 0.50 -0.26
N PHE A 88 9.41 0.11 -0.14
CA PHE A 88 10.39 0.16 -1.22
C PHE A 88 9.93 -0.65 -2.45
N VAL A 89 9.36 -1.85 -2.23
CA VAL A 89 8.77 -2.63 -3.33
C VAL A 89 7.68 -1.84 -4.05
N ALA A 90 6.77 -1.19 -3.31
CA ALA A 90 5.72 -0.37 -3.90
C ALA A 90 6.29 0.84 -4.67
N PHE A 91 7.27 1.54 -4.08
CA PHE A 91 7.89 2.72 -4.67
C PHE A 91 8.62 2.40 -5.97
N THR A 92 9.31 1.27 -6.02
CA THR A 92 10.06 0.82 -7.20
C THR A 92 9.20 0.22 -8.31
N ARG A 93 7.89 0.01 -8.08
CA ARG A 93 6.98 -0.46 -9.15
C ARG A 93 6.51 0.65 -10.09
N ALA A 94 6.69 1.91 -9.73
CA ALA A 94 6.30 3.04 -10.55
C ALA A 94 7.41 3.41 -11.53
N CYS A 95 7.18 3.27 -12.83
CA CYS A 95 8.20 3.59 -13.84
C CYS A 95 8.32 5.09 -14.13
N ARG A 96 7.24 5.88 -13.95
CA ARG A 96 7.26 7.32 -14.24
C ARG A 96 6.87 8.19 -13.06
N GLU A 97 5.77 7.88 -12.39
CA GLU A 97 5.22 8.74 -11.35
C GLU A 97 4.69 7.93 -10.18
N LEU A 98 5.08 8.35 -8.98
CA LEU A 98 4.61 7.81 -7.72
C LEU A 98 3.99 8.94 -6.92
N THR A 99 2.71 8.80 -6.59
CA THR A 99 2.03 9.65 -5.61
C THR A 99 1.79 8.86 -4.33
N VAL A 100 2.20 9.40 -3.19
CA VAL A 100 1.94 8.80 -1.88
C VAL A 100 0.94 9.67 -1.13
N ILE A 101 -0.14 9.07 -0.64
CA ILE A 101 -1.24 9.77 0.04
C ILE A 101 -1.40 9.20 1.45
N TRP A 102 -1.60 10.09 2.42
CA TRP A 102 -1.89 9.76 3.81
C TRP A 102 -3.00 10.66 4.36
N SER A 103 -3.53 10.29 5.52
CA SER A 103 -4.49 11.10 6.27
C SER A 103 -3.87 11.45 7.63
N GLY A 104 -3.99 12.71 8.05
CA GLY A 104 -3.31 13.18 9.26
C GLY A 104 -1.79 13.29 9.05
N GLU A 105 -1.03 12.62 9.91
CA GLU A 105 0.43 12.67 9.88
C GLU A 105 1.04 11.64 8.90
N PRO A 106 2.09 11.99 8.15
CA PRO A 106 2.80 11.03 7.32
C PRO A 106 3.48 9.97 8.19
N SER A 107 3.63 8.75 7.66
CA SER A 107 4.39 7.72 8.36
C SER A 107 5.82 8.20 8.67
N PRO A 108 6.38 7.90 9.86
CA PRO A 108 7.79 8.15 10.15
C PRO A 108 8.72 7.38 9.19
N LEU A 109 8.24 6.34 8.51
CA LEU A 109 8.99 5.62 7.48
C LEU A 109 9.22 6.45 6.20
N LEU A 110 8.54 7.60 6.04
CA LEU A 110 8.73 8.53 4.92
C LEU A 110 9.74 9.65 5.21
N ARG A 111 10.20 9.79 6.46
CA ARG A 111 11.13 10.86 6.85
C ARG A 111 12.57 10.35 6.70
N HIS A 112 13.41 11.12 6.01
CA HIS A 112 14.85 10.92 5.85
C HIS A 112 15.60 12.17 6.32
#